data_AF-A0A023ND92-F1
#
_entry.id   AF-A0A023ND92-F1
#
_cell.length_a   1.000
_cell.length_b   1.000
_cell.length_c   1.000
_cell.angle_alpha   90.00
_cell.angle_beta   90.00
_cell.angle_gamma   90.00
#
_symmetry.space_group_name_H-M   'P 1'
#
loop_
_entity.id
_entity.type
_entity.pdbx_description
1 polymer ?
#
loop_
_entity_poly.entity_id
_entity_poly.type
_entity_poly.pdbx_seq_one_letter_code
_entity_poly.pdbx_strand_id
1 'polypeptide(L)'
;AVPNTSDQYFAYIAYDIDLFEEGSIANLTASIIGNVFGFKAVKALRLEDMRLPIAYLKTFQGPATGTIVERERMDKFGRPFLGATVKPKLGLSGKNYGRVVYEGLKGGLDFLKDDENINSQPFMRWRERFLFSIEGVNRAQAAAGEIKGHYLNVTAATMEEMYERAEFAKELGSIICMIDLVIGYTAIQSMAIWARKTDMILHLHRAGNSTYSRQKIHGMNFRVICKWMRMAGVDHIHAGTVVGKLEGDPLMIKGFYNTLLLSHLDINLPQGIFFEQNWASLRKVTPVASGGIHC
;
A
#
# COMPACT_ATOMS: atom_id res chain seq x y z
N ALA A 1 24.50 10.21 -19.48
CA ALA A 1 24.51 11.17 -18.36
C ALA A 1 23.07 11.50 -17.98
N VAL A 2 22.80 11.77 -16.70
CA VAL A 2 21.50 12.29 -16.25
C VAL A 2 21.40 13.76 -16.71
N PRO A 3 20.27 14.18 -17.33
CA PRO A 3 20.13 15.56 -17.81
C PRO A 3 20.37 16.60 -16.72
N ASN A 4 21.06 17.68 -17.07
CA ASN A 4 21.35 18.83 -16.18
C ASN A 4 22.18 18.50 -14.93
N THR A 5 22.96 17.43 -14.95
CA THR A 5 23.89 17.09 -13.86
C THR A 5 25.26 16.72 -14.41
N SER A 6 26.33 17.15 -13.74
CA SER A 6 27.66 16.60 -13.94
C SER A 6 27.81 15.29 -13.15
N ASP A 7 28.56 14.33 -13.69
CA ASP A 7 28.99 13.11 -12.99
C ASP A 7 27.87 12.21 -12.44
N GLN A 8 26.67 12.25 -13.04
CA GLN A 8 25.60 11.28 -12.79
C GLN A 8 25.23 10.53 -14.06
N TYR A 9 24.95 9.24 -13.90
CA TYR A 9 24.76 8.31 -15.01
C TYR A 9 23.55 7.40 -14.75
N PHE A 10 22.77 7.15 -15.80
CA PHE A 10 21.87 6.01 -15.81
C PHE A 10 22.67 4.76 -16.16
N ALA A 11 22.61 3.75 -15.30
CA ALA A 11 23.20 2.43 -15.53
C ALA A 11 22.06 1.41 -15.67
N TYR A 12 22.06 0.67 -16.79
CA TYR A 12 21.09 -0.38 -17.08
C TYR A 12 21.77 -1.73 -16.86
N ILE A 13 21.19 -2.55 -15.98
CA ILE A 13 21.76 -3.84 -15.59
C ILE A 13 20.72 -4.92 -15.86
N ALA A 14 21.13 -5.97 -16.57
CA ALA A 14 20.33 -7.16 -16.81
C ALA A 14 20.72 -8.27 -15.82
N TYR A 15 19.73 -8.97 -15.30
CA TYR A 15 19.90 -10.11 -14.41
C TYR A 15 19.17 -11.30 -15.01
N ASP A 16 19.82 -12.46 -15.01
CA ASP A 16 19.18 -13.69 -15.44
C ASP A 16 18.07 -14.10 -14.45
N ILE A 17 17.00 -14.70 -14.96
CA ILE A 17 15.80 -15.00 -14.16
C ILE A 17 16.08 -16.04 -13.08
N ASP A 18 17.00 -16.98 -13.35
CA ASP A 18 17.37 -18.07 -12.44
C ASP A 18 18.12 -17.59 -11.19
N LEU A 19 18.49 -16.30 -11.12
CA LEU A 19 19.06 -15.67 -9.92
C LEU A 19 18.02 -15.37 -8.84
N PHE A 20 16.73 -15.48 -9.16
CA PHE A 20 15.65 -15.04 -8.29
C PHE A 20 14.74 -16.19 -7.88
N GLU A 21 14.54 -16.35 -6.58
CA GLU A 21 13.54 -17.25 -6.01
C GLU A 21 12.13 -16.82 -6.48
N GLU A 22 11.35 -17.80 -6.95
CA GLU A 22 10.00 -17.61 -7.44
C GLU A 22 9.09 -17.07 -6.33
N GLY A 23 8.33 -16.02 -6.64
CA GLY A 23 7.34 -15.47 -5.72
C GLY A 23 7.94 -14.80 -4.47
N SER A 24 9.24 -14.46 -4.43
CA SER A 24 9.92 -13.93 -3.24
C SER A 24 10.42 -12.49 -3.45
N ILE A 25 9.73 -11.50 -2.87
CA ILE A 25 10.22 -10.10 -2.86
C ILE A 25 11.48 -9.99 -1.99
N ALA A 26 11.56 -10.77 -0.90
CA ALA A 26 12.73 -10.81 -0.04
C ALA A 26 13.99 -11.17 -0.83
N ASN A 27 13.95 -12.26 -1.61
CA ASN A 27 15.09 -12.67 -2.43
C ASN A 27 15.42 -11.66 -3.53
N LEU A 28 14.42 -11.17 -4.27
CA LEU A 28 14.62 -10.11 -5.28
C LEU A 28 15.37 -8.90 -4.69
N THR A 29 14.92 -8.43 -3.53
CA THR A 29 15.51 -7.24 -2.89
C THR A 29 16.89 -7.51 -2.29
N ALA A 30 17.13 -8.71 -1.77
CA ALA A 30 18.46 -9.12 -1.31
C ALA A 30 19.51 -9.00 -2.43
N SER A 31 19.16 -9.41 -3.65
CA SER A 31 20.05 -9.33 -4.81
C SER A 31 20.24 -7.91 -5.34
N ILE A 32 19.15 -7.16 -5.53
CA ILE A 32 19.19 -5.87 -6.25
C ILE A 32 19.65 -4.72 -5.35
N ILE A 33 19.23 -4.71 -4.09
CA ILE A 33 19.48 -3.59 -3.17
C ILE A 33 20.27 -3.97 -1.93
N GLY A 34 20.69 -5.24 -1.77
CA GLY A 34 21.30 -5.74 -0.54
C GLY A 34 22.56 -4.98 -0.12
N ASN A 35 23.57 -4.92 -0.99
CA ASN A 35 24.89 -4.39 -0.62
C ASN A 35 25.34 -3.17 -1.44
N VAL A 36 24.84 -3.01 -2.67
CA VAL A 36 25.40 -2.07 -3.67
C VAL A 36 25.32 -0.60 -3.26
N PHE A 37 24.38 -0.23 -2.39
CA PHE A 37 24.21 1.13 -1.88
C PHE A 37 25.30 1.53 -0.86
N GLY A 38 26.03 0.57 -0.29
CA GLY A 38 27.11 0.80 0.69
C GLY A 38 28.52 0.78 0.10
N PHE A 39 28.67 0.66 -1.23
CA PHE A 39 29.97 0.54 -1.87
C PHE A 39 30.77 1.85 -1.77
N LYS A 40 31.98 1.80 -1.19
CA LYS A 40 32.87 2.98 -1.03
C LYS A 40 33.19 3.71 -2.34
N ALA A 41 33.22 2.98 -3.46
CA ALA A 41 33.53 3.53 -4.79
C ALA A 41 32.39 4.34 -5.41
N VAL A 42 31.17 4.25 -4.86
CA VAL A 42 29.98 4.92 -5.38
C VAL A 42 29.48 5.93 -4.37
N LYS A 43 29.58 7.23 -4.68
CA LYS A 43 29.18 8.31 -3.78
C LYS A 43 27.69 8.27 -3.41
N ALA A 44 26.85 7.97 -4.40
CA ALA A 44 25.41 7.81 -4.22
C ALA A 44 24.86 6.91 -5.33
N LEU A 45 23.83 6.12 -4.99
CA LEU A 45 23.14 5.24 -5.92
C LEU A 45 21.64 5.40 -5.69
N ARG A 46 20.85 5.40 -6.76
CA ARG A 46 19.39 5.38 -6.67
C ARG A 46 18.80 4.38 -7.64
N LEU A 47 17.95 3.49 -7.13
CA LEU A 47 17.19 2.57 -7.97
C LEU A 47 15.95 3.30 -8.50
N GLU A 48 15.96 3.64 -9.79
CA GLU A 48 14.87 4.40 -10.42
C GLU A 48 13.74 3.50 -10.89
N ASP A 49 14.00 2.44 -11.64
CA ASP A 49 12.94 1.61 -12.20
C ASP A 49 13.42 0.17 -12.41
N MET A 50 12.48 -0.75 -12.58
CA MET A 50 12.76 -2.17 -12.83
C MET A 50 11.79 -2.73 -13.86
N ARG A 51 12.31 -3.51 -14.81
CA ARG A 51 11.50 -4.32 -15.72
C ARG A 51 11.39 -5.74 -15.18
N LEU A 52 10.17 -6.18 -14.90
CA LEU A 52 9.89 -7.51 -14.37
C LEU A 52 9.36 -8.41 -15.51
N PRO A 53 10.04 -9.52 -15.85
CA PRO A 53 9.58 -10.39 -16.93
C PRO A 53 8.25 -11.07 -16.59
N ILE A 54 7.45 -11.36 -17.64
CA ILE A 54 6.17 -12.09 -17.51
C ILE A 54 6.35 -13.40 -16.74
N ALA A 55 7.40 -14.17 -17.05
CA ALA A 55 7.71 -15.43 -16.37
C ALA A 55 7.85 -15.26 -14.86
N TYR A 56 8.60 -14.24 -14.41
CA TYR A 56 8.76 -13.96 -12.98
C TYR A 56 7.48 -13.43 -12.36
N LEU A 57 6.75 -12.52 -13.03
CA LEU A 57 5.47 -12.02 -12.53
C LEU A 57 4.43 -13.12 -12.31
N LYS A 58 4.43 -14.17 -13.14
CA LYS A 58 3.51 -15.32 -13.01
C LYS A 58 3.76 -16.19 -11.77
N THR A 59 4.89 -16.01 -11.09
CA THR A 59 5.17 -16.67 -9.81
C THR A 59 4.49 -15.96 -8.61
N PHE A 60 3.99 -14.73 -8.80
CA PHE A 60 3.34 -13.94 -7.76
C PHE A 60 1.82 -13.98 -7.87
N GLN A 61 1.14 -13.91 -6.72
CA GLN A 61 -0.32 -13.84 -6.66
C GLN A 61 -0.88 -12.54 -7.27
N GLY A 62 -0.18 -11.42 -7.05
CA GLY A 62 -0.75 -10.08 -7.23
C GLY A 62 -1.83 -9.73 -6.20
N PRO A 63 -2.52 -8.58 -6.36
CA PRO A 63 -3.47 -8.04 -5.38
C PRO A 63 -4.55 -9.03 -4.93
N ALA A 64 -4.74 -9.18 -3.61
CA ALA A 64 -5.69 -10.13 -3.01
C ALA A 64 -7.13 -9.96 -3.52
N THR A 65 -7.59 -8.76 -3.76
CA THR A 65 -8.92 -8.42 -4.31
C THR A 65 -8.77 -7.67 -5.63
N GLY A 66 -7.94 -6.62 -5.64
CA GLY A 66 -7.76 -5.70 -6.74
C GLY A 66 -8.97 -4.79 -7.02
N THR A 67 -8.71 -3.68 -7.72
CA THR A 67 -9.68 -2.58 -7.89
C THR A 67 -11.05 -2.99 -8.46
N ILE A 68 -11.11 -3.98 -9.34
CA ILE A 68 -12.37 -4.39 -9.98
C ILE A 68 -13.27 -5.10 -8.97
N VAL A 69 -12.78 -6.19 -8.38
CA VAL A 69 -13.53 -6.98 -7.39
C VAL A 69 -13.81 -6.17 -6.13
N GLU A 70 -12.93 -5.25 -5.75
CA GLU A 70 -13.17 -4.33 -4.65
C GLU A 70 -14.43 -3.47 -4.90
N ARG A 71 -14.58 -2.91 -6.10
CA ARG A 71 -15.75 -2.10 -6.46
C ARG A 71 -17.03 -2.92 -6.51
N GLU A 72 -16.94 -4.17 -6.97
CA GLU A 72 -18.06 -5.13 -6.94
C GLU A 72 -18.46 -5.46 -5.50
N ARG A 73 -17.51 -5.74 -4.61
CA ARG A 73 -17.76 -6.02 -3.18
C ARG A 73 -18.33 -4.81 -2.45
N MET A 74 -17.93 -3.60 -2.83
CA MET A 74 -18.39 -2.35 -2.21
C MET A 74 -19.66 -1.77 -2.85
N ASP A 75 -20.10 -2.32 -3.99
CA ASP A 75 -21.18 -1.80 -4.83
C ASP A 75 -21.05 -0.28 -5.12
N LYS A 76 -19.85 0.15 -5.52
CA LYS A 76 -19.50 1.57 -5.68
C LYS A 76 -18.73 1.82 -6.98
N PHE A 77 -19.43 2.43 -7.94
CA PHE A 77 -18.94 2.67 -9.29
C PHE A 77 -19.00 4.15 -9.69
N GLY A 78 -18.27 4.52 -10.74
CA GLY A 78 -18.32 5.89 -11.33
C GLY A 78 -17.66 7.01 -10.52
N ARG A 79 -17.19 6.75 -9.29
CA ARG A 79 -16.51 7.74 -8.44
C ARG A 79 -15.32 7.18 -7.66
N PRO A 80 -14.41 8.04 -7.17
CA PRO A 80 -13.44 7.66 -6.14
C PRO A 80 -14.12 7.21 -4.85
N PHE A 81 -13.43 6.33 -4.09
CA PHE A 81 -13.79 6.07 -2.70
C PHE A 81 -13.43 7.28 -1.84
N LEU A 82 -14.30 7.61 -0.88
CA LEU A 82 -14.05 8.64 0.13
C LEU A 82 -13.62 7.99 1.44
N GLY A 83 -12.47 8.41 1.95
CA GLY A 83 -11.86 7.86 3.15
C GLY A 83 -11.35 8.93 4.11
N ALA A 84 -11.38 8.67 5.42
CA ALA A 84 -10.77 9.53 6.43
C ALA A 84 -9.98 8.74 7.49
N THR A 85 -8.84 9.26 7.92
CA THR A 85 -8.13 8.74 9.09
C THR A 85 -8.74 9.34 10.35
N VAL A 86 -9.07 8.50 11.34
CA VAL A 86 -9.55 8.98 12.64
C VAL A 86 -8.51 9.89 13.30
N LYS A 87 -8.97 10.96 13.97
CA LYS A 87 -8.13 11.93 14.68
C LYS A 87 -8.63 12.17 16.10
N PRO A 88 -7.77 12.58 17.05
CA PRO A 88 -6.30 12.74 16.93
C PRO A 88 -5.60 11.42 16.63
N LYS A 89 -4.32 11.46 16.18
CA LYS A 89 -3.59 10.24 15.78
C LYS A 89 -3.59 9.19 16.89
N LEU A 90 -3.33 9.61 18.13
CA LEU A 90 -3.23 8.78 19.33
C LEU A 90 -4.06 9.38 20.47
N GLY A 91 -4.44 8.54 21.44
CA GLY A 91 -5.03 8.98 22.72
C GLY A 91 -6.55 8.83 22.85
N LEU A 92 -7.27 8.45 21.79
CA LEU A 92 -8.69 8.08 21.90
C LEU A 92 -8.84 6.68 22.51
N SER A 93 -9.86 6.48 23.35
CA SER A 93 -10.29 5.16 23.81
C SER A 93 -11.07 4.41 22.73
N GLY A 94 -11.20 3.07 22.84
CA GLY A 94 -11.93 2.24 21.87
C GLY A 94 -13.36 2.74 21.59
N LYS A 95 -14.10 3.09 22.65
CA LYS A 95 -15.48 3.61 22.53
C LYS A 95 -15.54 4.92 21.75
N ASN A 96 -14.66 5.87 22.06
CA ASN A 96 -14.62 7.16 21.35
C ASN A 96 -14.13 6.98 19.91
N TYR A 97 -13.23 6.02 19.66
CA TYR A 97 -12.81 5.64 18.31
C TYR A 97 -14.00 5.19 17.46
N GLY A 98 -14.79 4.23 17.96
CA GLY A 98 -16.00 3.74 17.28
C GLY A 98 -17.04 4.83 17.06
N ARG A 99 -17.16 5.80 17.98
CA ARG A 99 -18.01 6.98 17.80
C ARG A 99 -17.59 7.82 16.59
N VAL A 100 -16.30 8.08 16.42
CA VAL A 100 -15.79 8.83 15.25
C VAL A 100 -16.01 8.04 13.96
N VAL A 101 -15.76 6.72 13.99
CA VAL A 101 -16.05 5.81 12.86
C VAL A 101 -17.50 5.92 12.42
N TYR A 102 -18.44 5.78 13.36
CA TYR A 102 -19.88 5.89 13.07
C TYR A 102 -20.26 7.24 12.44
N GLU A 103 -19.88 8.36 13.05
CA GLU A 103 -20.28 9.69 12.57
C GLU A 103 -19.70 10.00 11.18
N GLY A 104 -18.45 9.62 10.92
CA GLY A 104 -17.81 9.82 9.62
C GLY A 104 -18.46 8.99 8.51
N LEU A 105 -18.74 7.71 8.76
CA LEU A 105 -19.38 6.82 7.77
C LEU A 105 -20.83 7.22 7.50
N LYS A 106 -21.58 7.56 8.55
CA LYS A 106 -22.95 8.07 8.43
C LYS A 106 -23.00 9.38 7.66
N GLY A 107 -21.98 10.22 7.80
CA GLY A 107 -21.85 11.49 7.06
C GLY A 107 -21.56 11.34 5.56
N GLY A 108 -21.38 10.12 5.05
CA GLY A 108 -21.24 9.84 3.61
C GLY A 108 -19.88 9.30 3.19
N LEU A 109 -18.91 9.13 4.10
CA LEU A 109 -17.66 8.45 3.77
C LEU A 109 -17.90 6.96 3.49
N ASP A 110 -17.11 6.38 2.59
CA ASP A 110 -17.14 4.93 2.34
C ASP A 110 -16.34 4.19 3.40
N PHE A 111 -15.23 4.80 3.80
CA PHE A 111 -14.28 4.23 4.73
C PHE A 111 -13.81 5.22 5.79
N LEU A 112 -13.58 4.73 7.00
CA LEU A 112 -12.60 5.31 7.90
C LEU A 112 -11.39 4.39 8.01
N LYS A 113 -10.32 4.86 8.65
CA LYS A 113 -9.14 4.02 8.92
C LYS A 113 -8.51 4.30 10.25
N ASP A 114 -7.92 3.26 10.82
CA ASP A 114 -6.93 3.40 11.87
C ASP A 114 -5.78 4.30 11.39
N ASP A 115 -5.18 5.06 12.29
CA ASP A 115 -3.93 5.76 11.99
C ASP A 115 -2.77 4.74 11.93
N GLU A 116 -1.71 5.00 11.15
CA GLU A 116 -0.62 4.01 10.97
C GLU A 116 0.09 3.64 12.28
N ASN A 117 0.03 4.53 13.28
CA ASN A 117 0.62 4.29 14.59
C ASN A 117 -0.43 3.86 15.64
N ILE A 118 -1.67 3.54 15.24
CA ILE A 118 -2.66 2.90 16.12
C ILE A 118 -2.56 1.38 15.94
N ASN A 119 -1.99 0.70 16.94
CA ASN A 119 -1.85 -0.75 16.95
C ASN A 119 -2.57 -1.31 18.19
N SER A 120 -1.86 -1.43 19.32
CA SER A 120 -2.43 -1.75 20.63
C SER A 120 -1.64 -1.05 21.72
N GLN A 121 -2.21 0.00 22.30
CA GLN A 121 -1.53 0.87 23.26
C GLN A 121 -2.22 0.84 24.63
N PRO A 122 -1.55 1.32 25.70
CA PRO A 122 -2.17 1.41 27.02
C PRO A 122 -3.49 2.18 27.05
N PHE A 123 -3.65 3.22 26.21
CA PHE A 123 -4.88 4.02 26.16
C PHE A 123 -6.02 3.36 25.36
N MET A 124 -5.73 2.33 24.55
CA MET A 124 -6.70 1.62 23.73
C MET A 124 -6.12 0.29 23.24
N ARG A 125 -6.63 -0.83 23.78
CA ARG A 125 -6.27 -2.16 23.29
C ARG A 125 -7.01 -2.46 21.99
N TRP A 126 -6.38 -3.24 21.12
CA TRP A 126 -6.86 -3.45 19.76
C TRP A 126 -8.24 -4.13 19.68
N ARG A 127 -8.51 -5.11 20.57
CA ARG A 127 -9.81 -5.82 20.60
C ARG A 127 -10.97 -4.86 20.91
N GLU A 128 -10.79 -3.95 21.86
CA GLU A 128 -11.79 -2.92 22.20
C GLU A 128 -12.09 -2.04 20.97
N ARG A 129 -11.03 -1.56 20.29
CA ARG A 129 -11.16 -0.74 19.09
C ARG A 129 -11.93 -1.47 17.99
N PHE A 130 -11.61 -2.74 17.75
CA PHE A 130 -12.22 -3.53 16.68
C PHE A 130 -13.72 -3.68 16.92
N LEU A 131 -14.12 -4.07 18.14
CA LEU A 131 -15.53 -4.23 18.51
C LEU A 131 -16.33 -2.93 18.33
N PHE A 132 -15.86 -1.82 18.92
CA PHE A 132 -16.57 -0.54 18.80
C PHE A 132 -16.56 0.04 17.38
N SER A 133 -15.51 -0.21 16.59
CA SER A 133 -15.44 0.25 15.20
C SER A 133 -16.43 -0.53 14.32
N ILE A 134 -16.52 -1.85 14.48
CA ILE A 134 -17.48 -2.68 13.74
C ILE A 134 -18.93 -2.37 14.15
N GLU A 135 -19.20 -2.09 15.43
CA GLU A 135 -20.50 -1.54 15.83
C GLU A 135 -20.80 -0.24 15.07
N GLY A 136 -19.83 0.68 14.99
CA GLY A 136 -19.98 1.93 14.25
C GLY A 136 -20.21 1.75 12.75
N VAL A 137 -19.49 0.83 12.11
CA VAL A 137 -19.65 0.45 10.70
C VAL A 137 -21.06 -0.08 10.45
N ASN A 138 -21.50 -1.08 11.20
CA ASN A 138 -22.80 -1.70 11.00
C ASN A 138 -23.96 -0.73 11.24
N ARG A 139 -23.85 0.15 12.25
CA ARG A 139 -24.83 1.21 12.50
C ARG A 139 -24.90 2.22 11.35
N ALA A 140 -23.76 2.62 10.79
CA ALA A 140 -23.73 3.55 9.66
C ALA A 140 -24.27 2.89 8.38
N GLN A 141 -23.93 1.63 8.13
CA GLN A 141 -24.44 0.84 7.01
C GLN A 141 -25.98 0.69 7.09
N ALA A 142 -26.52 0.34 8.26
CA ALA A 142 -27.97 0.25 8.46
C ALA A 142 -28.68 1.60 8.27
N ALA A 143 -28.03 2.71 8.64
CA ALA A 143 -28.60 4.05 8.49
C ALA A 143 -28.55 4.59 7.05
N ALA A 144 -27.51 4.22 6.28
CA ALA A 144 -27.27 4.76 4.94
C ALA A 144 -27.74 3.83 3.81
N GLY A 145 -27.93 2.53 4.07
CA GLY A 145 -28.22 1.54 3.04
C GLY A 145 -27.05 1.28 2.07
N GLU A 146 -25.83 1.63 2.47
CA GLU A 146 -24.62 1.47 1.66
C GLU A 146 -23.59 0.61 2.40
N ILE A 147 -22.78 -0.15 1.65
CA ILE A 147 -21.64 -0.87 2.22
C ILE A 147 -20.62 0.13 2.76
N LYS A 148 -20.20 -0.08 4.01
CA LYS A 148 -19.21 0.74 4.72
C LYS A 148 -18.06 -0.13 5.23
N GLY A 149 -16.92 0.48 5.51
CA GLY A 149 -15.81 -0.21 6.13
C GLY A 149 -14.95 0.68 7.02
N HIS A 150 -14.12 0.05 7.83
CA HIS A 150 -13.08 0.73 8.60
C HIS A 150 -11.80 -0.07 8.51
N TYR A 151 -10.69 0.54 8.10
CA TYR A 151 -9.43 -0.19 7.93
C TYR A 151 -8.85 -0.50 9.33
N LEU A 152 -9.15 -1.70 9.82
CA LEU A 152 -8.64 -2.19 11.10
C LEU A 152 -7.14 -2.49 10.96
N ASN A 153 -6.29 -1.78 11.72
CA ASN A 153 -4.84 -1.97 11.66
C ASN A 153 -4.42 -3.24 12.40
N VAL A 154 -3.95 -4.21 11.62
CA VAL A 154 -3.48 -5.51 12.11
C VAL A 154 -1.96 -5.56 12.29
N THR A 155 -1.22 -4.49 11.97
CA THR A 155 0.22 -4.38 12.22
C THR A 155 0.56 -4.68 13.68
N ALA A 156 1.45 -5.64 13.90
CA ALA A 156 1.90 -6.09 15.21
C ALA A 156 3.40 -6.41 15.19
N ALA A 157 3.97 -6.81 16.34
CA ALA A 157 5.39 -7.07 16.46
C ALA A 157 5.79 -8.43 15.86
N THR A 158 4.91 -9.43 15.96
CA THR A 158 5.14 -10.77 15.43
C THR A 158 4.03 -11.20 14.48
N MET A 159 4.32 -12.19 13.63
CA MET A 159 3.33 -12.73 12.69
C MET A 159 2.15 -13.37 13.42
N GLU A 160 2.38 -14.00 14.57
CA GLU A 160 1.35 -14.63 15.38
C GLU A 160 0.33 -13.59 15.87
N GLU A 161 0.79 -12.46 16.40
CA GLU A 161 -0.09 -11.36 16.81
C GLU A 161 -0.80 -10.72 15.60
N MET A 162 -0.13 -10.62 14.45
CA MET A 162 -0.75 -10.09 13.23
C MET A 162 -1.89 -11.00 12.75
N TYR A 163 -1.67 -12.33 12.73
CA TYR A 163 -2.70 -13.29 12.37
C TYR A 163 -3.84 -13.30 13.39
N GLU A 164 -3.57 -13.21 14.70
CA GLU A 164 -4.62 -13.13 15.72
C GLU A 164 -5.54 -11.92 15.47
N ARG A 165 -4.97 -10.75 15.15
CA ARG A 165 -5.75 -9.55 14.84
C ARG A 165 -6.52 -9.71 13.54
N ALA A 166 -5.90 -10.26 12.51
CA ALA A 166 -6.51 -10.43 11.20
C ALA A 166 -7.68 -11.43 11.24
N GLU A 167 -7.51 -12.57 11.93
CA GLU A 167 -8.60 -13.54 12.13
C GLU A 167 -9.73 -12.93 12.96
N PHE A 168 -9.44 -12.15 14.01
CA PHE A 168 -10.50 -11.47 14.75
C PHE A 168 -11.25 -10.44 13.89
N ALA A 169 -10.55 -9.69 13.02
CA ALA A 169 -11.21 -8.78 12.08
C ALA A 169 -12.14 -9.53 11.10
N LYS A 170 -11.74 -10.72 10.65
CA LYS A 170 -12.54 -11.61 9.81
C LYS A 170 -13.74 -12.18 10.57
N GLU A 171 -13.55 -12.66 11.80
CA GLU A 171 -14.63 -13.15 12.66
C GLU A 171 -15.71 -12.09 12.90
N LEU A 172 -15.31 -10.82 13.02
CA LEU A 172 -16.23 -9.69 13.14
C LEU A 172 -16.92 -9.29 11.82
N GLY A 173 -16.57 -9.90 10.70
CA GLY A 173 -17.13 -9.60 9.39
C GLY A 173 -16.63 -8.28 8.77
N SER A 174 -15.43 -7.82 9.14
CA SER A 174 -14.83 -6.66 8.47
C SER A 174 -14.59 -6.94 6.98
N ILE A 175 -14.86 -5.96 6.11
CA ILE A 175 -14.60 -6.07 4.67
C ILE A 175 -13.13 -5.76 4.31
N ILE A 176 -12.42 -5.07 5.20
CA ILE A 176 -11.08 -4.53 4.96
C ILE A 176 -10.24 -4.47 6.25
N CYS A 177 -8.95 -4.74 6.12
CA CYS A 177 -7.95 -4.47 7.15
C CYS A 177 -6.78 -3.65 6.57
N MET A 178 -5.92 -3.11 7.43
CA MET A 178 -4.70 -2.44 7.01
C MET A 178 -3.44 -2.96 7.68
N ILE A 179 -2.34 -2.83 6.94
CA ILE A 179 -0.98 -3.11 7.37
C ILE A 179 -0.08 -1.92 7.04
N ASP A 180 1.05 -1.83 7.74
CA ASP A 180 2.05 -0.79 7.54
C ASP A 180 3.29 -1.37 6.87
N LEU A 181 3.89 -0.64 5.92
CA LEU A 181 5.08 -1.07 5.17
C LEU A 181 6.27 -1.48 6.07
N VAL A 182 6.34 -0.94 7.28
CA VAL A 182 7.39 -1.23 8.27
C VAL A 182 7.41 -2.67 8.77
N ILE A 183 6.35 -3.46 8.56
CA ILE A 183 6.35 -4.89 8.92
C ILE A 183 7.29 -5.73 8.04
N GLY A 184 7.72 -5.20 6.89
CA GLY A 184 8.63 -5.86 5.97
C GLY A 184 7.93 -6.77 4.94
N TYR A 185 8.66 -7.06 3.86
CA TYR A 185 8.08 -7.70 2.66
C TYR A 185 7.56 -9.12 2.90
N THR A 186 8.26 -9.92 3.73
CA THR A 186 7.83 -11.29 4.07
C THR A 186 6.48 -11.31 4.77
N ALA A 187 6.28 -10.41 5.75
CA ALA A 187 5.01 -10.27 6.44
C ALA A 187 3.91 -9.74 5.51
N ILE A 188 4.22 -8.76 4.65
CA ILE A 188 3.27 -8.24 3.64
C ILE A 188 2.80 -9.34 2.70
N GLN A 189 3.70 -10.17 2.16
CA GLN A 189 3.34 -11.29 1.29
C GLN A 189 2.48 -12.33 2.02
N SER A 190 2.82 -12.63 3.27
CA SER A 190 2.03 -13.53 4.13
C SER A 190 0.61 -13.01 4.32
N MET A 191 0.47 -11.72 4.64
CA MET A 191 -0.83 -11.06 4.80
C MET A 191 -1.63 -10.97 3.49
N ALA A 192 -0.98 -10.79 2.34
CA ALA A 192 -1.64 -10.78 1.03
C ALA A 192 -2.20 -12.15 0.63
N ILE A 193 -1.46 -13.23 0.93
CA ILE A 193 -1.92 -14.61 0.73
C ILE A 193 -3.10 -14.90 1.69
N TRP A 194 -2.96 -14.50 2.95
CA TRP A 194 -4.04 -14.63 3.93
C TRP A 194 -5.30 -13.89 3.48
N ALA A 195 -5.18 -12.62 3.08
CA ALA A 195 -6.30 -11.78 2.66
C ALA A 195 -7.05 -12.38 1.47
N ARG A 196 -6.35 -12.97 0.50
CA ARG A 196 -6.96 -13.72 -0.60
C ARG A 196 -7.75 -14.94 -0.11
N LYS A 197 -7.19 -15.71 0.83
CA LYS A 197 -7.81 -16.94 1.36
C LYS A 197 -8.99 -16.67 2.28
N THR A 198 -9.10 -15.46 2.82
CA THR A 198 -10.13 -15.07 3.79
C THR A 198 -11.10 -14.01 3.26
N ASP A 199 -11.04 -13.72 1.96
CA ASP A 199 -11.86 -12.72 1.30
C ASP A 199 -11.76 -11.30 1.88
N MET A 200 -10.61 -10.95 2.46
CA MET A 200 -10.34 -9.63 3.04
C MET A 200 -9.71 -8.68 2.01
N ILE A 201 -10.13 -7.41 1.99
CA ILE A 201 -9.40 -6.36 1.25
C ILE A 201 -8.20 -5.92 2.08
N LEU A 202 -7.02 -5.81 1.45
CA LEU A 202 -5.77 -5.48 2.15
C LEU A 202 -5.24 -4.08 1.81
N HIS A 203 -5.36 -3.16 2.76
CA HIS A 203 -4.82 -1.80 2.62
C HIS A 203 -3.37 -1.70 3.11
N LEU A 204 -2.46 -1.16 2.29
CA LEU A 204 -1.09 -0.86 2.70
C LEU A 204 -0.88 0.64 2.95
N HIS A 205 -0.57 0.99 4.19
CA HIS A 205 -0.01 2.30 4.51
C HIS A 205 1.52 2.29 4.35
N ARG A 206 2.08 3.29 3.67
CA ARG A 206 3.51 3.34 3.30
C ARG A 206 4.43 3.92 4.39
N ALA A 207 4.17 3.61 5.66
CA ALA A 207 4.98 4.11 6.78
C ALA A 207 6.47 3.83 6.54
N GLY A 208 7.33 4.81 6.78
CA GLY A 208 8.78 4.70 6.58
C GLY A 208 9.28 4.85 5.13
N ASN A 209 8.42 4.80 4.10
CA ASN A 209 8.85 4.88 2.69
C ASN A 209 9.77 6.08 2.38
N SER A 210 9.43 7.26 2.89
CA SER A 210 10.14 8.49 2.55
C SER A 210 11.57 8.57 3.11
N THR A 211 12.00 7.63 3.95
CA THR A 211 13.40 7.55 4.43
C THR A 211 14.38 7.26 3.29
N TYR A 212 13.94 6.49 2.28
CA TYR A 212 14.75 6.12 1.12
C TYR A 212 14.16 6.60 -0.21
N SER A 213 12.92 7.10 -0.26
CA SER A 213 12.32 7.52 -1.54
C SER A 213 12.38 9.01 -1.83
N ARG A 214 12.67 9.84 -0.82
CA ARG A 214 12.56 11.31 -0.91
C ARG A 214 13.66 11.95 -1.73
N GLN A 215 14.91 11.53 -1.52
CA GLN A 215 16.06 12.19 -2.13
C GLN A 215 16.21 11.73 -3.58
N LYS A 216 16.47 12.68 -4.49
CA LYS A 216 16.67 12.36 -5.92
C LYS A 216 18.00 11.67 -6.22
N ILE A 217 19.00 11.85 -5.34
CA ILE A 217 20.37 11.38 -5.56
C ILE A 217 20.66 10.00 -4.98
N HIS A 218 19.93 9.56 -3.96
CA HIS A 218 20.21 8.31 -3.25
C HIS A 218 18.92 7.64 -2.81
N GLY A 219 18.91 6.30 -2.81
CA GLY A 219 17.84 5.46 -2.28
C GLY A 219 17.03 4.78 -3.37
N MET A 220 15.72 4.82 -3.30
CA MET A 220 14.87 4.09 -4.25
C MET A 220 13.63 4.88 -4.59
N ASN A 221 13.35 5.02 -5.87
CA ASN A 221 12.15 5.69 -6.31
C ASN A 221 10.89 4.90 -5.88
N PHE A 222 9.86 5.62 -5.43
CA PHE A 222 8.62 4.98 -4.97
C PHE A 222 7.93 4.13 -6.05
N ARG A 223 8.16 4.38 -7.35
CA ARG A 223 7.62 3.50 -8.41
C ARG A 223 8.09 2.06 -8.27
N VAL A 224 9.32 1.84 -7.81
CA VAL A 224 9.87 0.49 -7.61
C VAL A 224 9.13 -0.21 -6.48
N ILE A 225 8.85 0.51 -5.38
CA ILE A 225 7.99 0.03 -4.29
C ILE A 225 6.57 -0.25 -4.80
N CYS A 226 5.99 0.59 -5.66
CA CYS A 226 4.69 0.31 -6.28
C CYS A 226 4.70 -1.02 -7.04
N LYS A 227 5.75 -1.30 -7.81
CA LYS A 227 5.89 -2.58 -8.53
C LYS A 227 5.97 -3.75 -7.56
N TRP A 228 6.83 -3.67 -6.56
CA TRP A 228 7.00 -4.74 -5.56
C TRP A 228 5.74 -4.98 -4.75
N MET A 229 5.00 -3.94 -4.35
CA MET A 229 3.77 -4.10 -3.57
C MET A 229 2.61 -4.62 -4.41
N ARG A 230 2.55 -4.28 -5.71
CA ARG A 230 1.63 -4.92 -6.65
C ARG A 230 1.91 -6.40 -6.80
N MET A 231 3.19 -6.80 -6.89
CA MET A 231 3.58 -8.22 -6.90
C MET A 231 3.26 -8.91 -5.56
N ALA A 232 3.60 -8.27 -4.44
CA ALA A 232 3.41 -8.80 -3.09
C ALA A 232 1.93 -9.06 -2.78
N GLY A 233 1.03 -8.23 -3.34
CA GLY A 233 -0.39 -8.53 -3.42
C GLY A 233 -1.30 -7.70 -2.52
N VAL A 234 -0.91 -6.47 -2.22
CA VAL A 234 -1.79 -5.51 -1.52
C VAL A 234 -2.85 -4.94 -2.47
N ASP A 235 -4.01 -4.57 -1.93
CA ASP A 235 -5.12 -4.03 -2.72
C ASP A 235 -5.08 -2.51 -2.82
N HIS A 236 -4.69 -1.84 -1.74
CA HIS A 236 -4.47 -0.40 -1.73
C HIS A 236 -3.02 -0.08 -1.42
N ILE A 237 -2.54 1.04 -1.93
CA ILE A 237 -1.31 1.67 -1.45
C ILE A 237 -1.42 3.19 -1.53
N HIS A 238 -0.90 3.89 -0.52
CA HIS A 238 -0.80 5.35 -0.54
C HIS A 238 0.14 5.80 -1.66
N ALA A 239 -0.35 6.62 -2.59
CA ALA A 239 0.38 6.99 -3.81
C ALA A 239 0.59 8.50 -3.97
N GLY A 240 0.28 9.30 -2.96
CA GLY A 240 0.50 10.76 -2.97
C GLY A 240 -0.72 11.56 -3.46
N THR A 241 -0.69 12.87 -3.19
CA THR A 241 -1.83 13.79 -3.39
C THR A 241 -1.55 14.92 -4.36
N VAL A 242 -0.28 15.17 -4.72
CA VAL A 242 0.19 16.35 -5.48
C VAL A 242 0.00 17.68 -4.72
N VAL A 243 -1.24 18.01 -4.35
CA VAL A 243 -1.65 19.29 -3.75
C VAL A 243 -1.77 19.25 -2.22
N GLY A 244 -1.54 18.08 -1.61
CA GLY A 244 -1.59 17.93 -0.17
C GLY A 244 -0.29 18.32 0.53
N LYS A 245 -0.22 18.03 1.83
CA LYS A 245 0.92 18.44 2.69
C LYS A 245 2.21 17.62 2.50
N LEU A 246 2.16 16.52 1.74
CA LEU A 246 3.28 15.61 1.53
C LEU A 246 3.83 15.81 0.12
N GLU A 247 5.13 15.58 -0.07
CA GLU A 247 5.77 15.69 -1.38
C GLU A 247 5.06 14.84 -2.46
N GLY A 248 4.89 15.41 -3.65
CA GLY A 248 4.44 14.68 -4.83
C GLY A 248 4.46 15.54 -6.09
N ASP A 249 5.54 15.43 -6.88
CA ASP A 249 5.58 16.02 -8.22
C ASP A 249 4.46 15.45 -9.12
N PRO A 250 3.65 16.27 -9.82
CA PRO A 250 2.50 15.78 -10.58
C PRO A 250 2.83 14.69 -11.60
N LEU A 251 3.98 14.78 -12.28
CA LEU A 251 4.38 13.81 -13.31
C LEU A 251 4.81 12.50 -12.68
N MET A 252 5.58 12.56 -11.59
CA MET A 252 5.98 11.36 -10.83
C MET A 252 4.77 10.66 -10.22
N ILE A 253 3.85 11.41 -9.60
CA ILE A 253 2.62 10.83 -9.03
C ILE A 253 1.79 10.15 -10.13
N LYS A 254 1.63 10.77 -11.30
CA LYS A 254 0.94 10.13 -12.43
C LYS A 254 1.61 8.82 -12.88
N GLY A 255 2.95 8.79 -12.91
CA GLY A 255 3.71 7.56 -13.17
C GLY A 255 3.43 6.45 -12.13
N PHE A 256 3.33 6.80 -10.84
CA PHE A 256 2.99 5.83 -9.78
C PHE A 256 1.58 5.28 -9.97
N TYR A 257 0.60 6.14 -10.26
CA TYR A 257 -0.79 5.72 -10.50
C TYR A 257 -0.89 4.80 -11.71
N ASN A 258 -0.19 5.14 -12.81
CA ASN A 258 -0.15 4.30 -14.00
C ASN A 258 0.45 2.91 -13.68
N THR A 259 1.54 2.88 -12.92
CA THR A 259 2.20 1.64 -12.47
C THR A 259 1.25 0.70 -11.71
N LEU A 260 0.35 1.28 -10.91
CA LEU A 260 -0.60 0.53 -10.07
C LEU A 260 -1.87 0.11 -10.83
N LEU A 261 -2.34 0.91 -11.79
CA LEU A 261 -3.67 0.76 -12.42
C LEU A 261 -3.64 0.15 -13.83
N LEU A 262 -2.57 0.30 -14.59
CA LEU A 262 -2.53 -0.17 -15.98
C LEU A 262 -2.13 -1.64 -16.07
N SER A 263 -2.63 -2.35 -17.09
CA SER A 263 -2.21 -3.72 -17.44
C SER A 263 -0.90 -3.74 -18.21
N HIS A 264 -0.56 -2.62 -18.84
CA HIS A 264 0.65 -2.41 -19.63
C HIS A 264 1.17 -0.99 -19.42
N LEU A 265 2.49 -0.82 -19.39
CA LEU A 265 3.15 0.48 -19.37
C LEU A 265 4.06 0.60 -20.58
N ASP A 266 3.89 1.65 -21.37
CA ASP A 266 4.88 2.10 -22.34
C ASP A 266 5.97 2.93 -21.65
N ILE A 267 7.14 3.04 -22.28
CA ILE A 267 8.19 3.95 -21.83
C ILE A 267 7.66 5.39 -21.83
N ASN A 268 7.79 6.08 -20.70
CA ASN A 268 7.38 7.47 -20.53
C ASN A 268 8.34 8.18 -19.57
N LEU A 269 9.44 8.70 -20.12
CA LEU A 269 10.50 9.34 -19.35
C LEU A 269 10.03 10.55 -18.52
N PRO A 270 9.12 11.44 -19.01
CA PRO A 270 8.58 12.52 -18.20
C PRO A 270 7.87 12.04 -16.92
N GLN A 271 7.19 10.89 -16.96
CA GLN A 271 6.57 10.26 -15.80
C GLN A 271 7.52 9.31 -15.05
N GLY A 272 8.77 9.21 -15.49
CA GLY A 272 9.80 8.37 -14.92
C GLY A 272 9.60 6.87 -15.16
N ILE A 273 8.86 6.50 -16.21
CA ILE A 273 8.73 5.10 -16.64
C ILE A 273 9.85 4.83 -17.64
N PHE A 274 10.89 4.12 -17.21
CA PHE A 274 12.09 3.87 -18.01
C PHE A 274 11.99 2.58 -18.83
N PHE A 275 11.14 1.65 -18.41
CA PHE A 275 10.93 0.38 -19.07
C PHE A 275 9.48 0.15 -19.44
N GLU A 276 9.28 -0.47 -20.60
CA GLU A 276 8.02 -1.11 -20.94
C GLU A 276 7.74 -2.24 -19.92
N GLN A 277 6.50 -2.33 -19.45
CA GLN A 277 6.10 -3.33 -18.45
C GLN A 277 4.71 -3.91 -18.76
N ASN A 278 4.70 -5.18 -19.17
CA ASN A 278 3.48 -5.98 -19.16
C ASN A 278 3.25 -6.56 -17.75
N TRP A 279 2.05 -6.41 -17.19
CA TRP A 279 1.73 -6.88 -15.84
C TRP A 279 1.26 -8.33 -15.75
N ALA A 280 1.33 -9.11 -16.83
CA ALA A 280 0.99 -10.53 -16.85
C ALA A 280 -0.41 -10.84 -16.27
N SER A 281 -1.35 -9.91 -16.46
CA SER A 281 -2.71 -9.94 -15.89
C SER A 281 -2.79 -9.94 -14.36
N LEU A 282 -1.72 -9.55 -13.65
CA LEU A 282 -1.81 -9.24 -12.23
C LEU A 282 -2.86 -8.15 -12.02
N ARG A 283 -3.71 -8.34 -11.00
CA ARG A 283 -4.76 -7.39 -10.64
C ARG A 283 -4.22 -5.97 -10.42
N LYS A 284 -5.11 -5.00 -10.54
CA LYS A 284 -4.82 -3.57 -10.34
C LYS A 284 -4.84 -3.25 -8.85
N VAL A 285 -3.97 -2.34 -8.43
CA VAL A 285 -3.92 -1.81 -7.06
C VAL A 285 -4.63 -0.45 -7.04
N THR A 286 -5.52 -0.23 -6.08
CA THR A 286 -6.21 1.05 -5.88
C THR A 286 -5.25 2.06 -5.23
N PRO A 287 -4.81 3.12 -5.95
CA PRO A 287 -3.96 4.15 -5.35
C PRO A 287 -4.77 5.02 -4.37
N VAL A 288 -4.17 5.35 -3.23
CA VAL A 288 -4.80 6.17 -2.18
C VAL A 288 -4.13 7.54 -2.11
N ALA A 289 -4.93 8.59 -2.33
CA ALA A 289 -4.55 9.98 -2.12
C ALA A 289 -4.90 10.40 -0.68
N SER A 290 -3.90 10.63 0.18
CA SER A 290 -4.13 11.03 1.57
C SER A 290 -3.08 12.03 2.07
N GLY A 291 -3.53 12.98 2.89
CA GLY A 291 -2.67 13.91 3.64
C GLY A 291 -2.86 15.37 3.26
N GLY A 292 -3.56 16.13 4.11
CA GLY A 292 -3.66 17.59 4.01
C GLY A 292 -4.42 18.09 2.78
N ILE A 293 -5.41 17.34 2.32
CA ILE A 293 -6.35 17.73 1.27
C ILE A 293 -7.68 18.14 1.91
N HIS A 294 -8.41 19.05 1.26
CA HIS A 294 -9.75 19.50 1.65
C HIS A 294 -10.63 19.69 0.40
N CYS A 295 -11.95 19.86 0.60
CA CYS A 295 -12.90 20.20 -0.47
C CYS A 295 -12.83 21.67 -0.89
#